data_AF-A0A1F8NW09-F1
#
_entry.id   AF-A0A1F8NW09-F1
#
_cell.length_a   1.000
_cell.length_b   1.000
_cell.length_c   1.000
_cell.angle_alpha   90.00
_cell.angle_beta   90.00
_cell.angle_gamma   90.00
#
_symmetry.space_group_name_H-M   'P 1'
#
loop_
_entity.id
_entity.type
_entity.pdbx_description
1 polymer ?
#
loop_
_entity_poly.entity_id
_entity_poly.type
_entity_poly.pdbx_seq_one_letter_code
_entity_poly.pdbx_strand_id
1 'polypeptide(L)' 'MLEKMNPIWEYQVGQFGSSLRAAKPQEVEDFLNEAAAEGWELSQVAAMSNGSKLMVILQRKLAQHTRKRHSTWP' A
#
# COMPACT_ATOMS: atom_id res chain seq x y z
N MET A 1 -7.32 -30.37 -9.68
CA MET A 1 -6.19 -29.43 -9.85
C MET A 1 -6.62 -28.12 -9.17
N LEU A 2 -6.12 -27.84 -7.96
CA LEU A 2 -6.44 -26.59 -7.27
C LEU A 2 -5.60 -25.49 -7.92
N GLU A 3 -6.24 -24.58 -8.66
CA GLU A 3 -5.60 -23.31 -9.05
C GLU A 3 -5.12 -22.63 -7.76
N LYS A 4 -3.80 -22.52 -7.59
CA LYS A 4 -3.23 -21.64 -6.58
C LYS A 4 -3.62 -20.22 -7.00
N MET A 5 -4.66 -19.68 -6.37
CA MET A 5 -4.99 -18.27 -6.54
C MET A 5 -3.87 -17.47 -5.88
N ASN A 6 -2.97 -16.90 -6.68
CA ASN A 6 -1.98 -15.97 -6.16
C ASN A 6 -2.73 -14.78 -5.54
N PRO A 7 -2.39 -14.36 -4.31
CA PRO A 7 -2.95 -13.15 -3.74
C PRO A 7 -2.60 -11.97 -4.67
N ILE A 8 -3.63 -11.24 -5.11
CA ILE A 8 -3.42 -10.00 -5.86
C ILE A 8 -3.19 -8.92 -4.80
N TRP A 9 -2.08 -8.20 -4.93
CA TRP A 9 -1.72 -7.12 -4.02
C TRP A 9 -1.98 -5.79 -4.69
N GLU A 10 -2.57 -4.86 -3.96
CA GLU A 10 -2.56 -3.44 -4.31
C GLU A 10 -1.41 -2.76 -3.58
N TYR A 11 -0.81 -1.76 -4.24
CA TYR A 11 0.28 -0.96 -3.69
C TYR A 11 -0.07 0.51 -3.77
N GLN A 12 0.29 1.26 -2.73
CA GLN A 12 0.20 2.72 -2.67
C GLN A 12 1.58 3.28 -2.36
N VAL A 13 1.97 4.35 -3.04
CA VAL A 13 3.28 4.99 -2.85
C VAL A 13 3.08 6.43 -2.43
N GLY A 14 3.59 6.78 -1.26
CA GLY A 14 3.67 8.15 -0.74
C GLY A 14 5.09 8.68 -0.85
N GLN A 15 5.25 9.95 -1.25
CA GLN A 15 6.52 10.67 -1.19
C GLN A 15 6.39 11.85 -0.24
N PHE A 16 7.34 11.96 0.70
CA PHE A 16 7.36 12.98 1.74
C PHE A 16 8.64 13.79 1.67
N GLY A 17 8.54 15.07 1.98
CA GLY A 17 9.64 16.03 1.89
C GLY A 17 9.78 16.64 0.49
N SER A 18 10.71 17.57 0.37
CA SER A 18 10.97 18.35 -0.83
C SER A 18 12.47 18.45 -1.07
N SER A 19 12.89 19.02 -2.20
CA SER A 19 14.31 19.24 -2.49
C SER A 19 15.00 20.19 -1.50
N LEU A 20 14.23 20.95 -0.70
CA LEU A 20 14.73 21.95 0.26
C LEU A 20 14.39 21.65 1.73
N ARG A 21 13.48 20.70 2.00
CA ARG A 21 13.02 20.39 3.37
C ARG A 21 12.80 18.90 3.53
N ALA A 22 13.32 18.35 4.63
CA ALA A 22 13.08 16.96 5.00
C ALA A 22 11.59 16.70 5.25
N ALA A 23 11.17 15.45 5.07
CA ALA A 23 9.87 14.97 5.52
C ALA A 23 9.71 15.23 7.03
N LYS A 24 8.63 15.88 7.45
CA LYS A 24 8.35 16.01 8.88
C LYS A 24 7.84 14.67 9.40
N PRO A 25 8.30 14.20 10.57
CA PRO A 25 7.81 12.97 11.17
C PRO A 25 6.28 12.93 11.28
N GLN A 26 5.66 14.04 11.66
CA GLN A 26 4.20 14.13 11.83
C GLN A 26 3.45 13.89 10.52
N GLU A 27 3.93 14.45 9.40
CA GLU A 27 3.27 14.27 8.10
C GLU A 27 3.32 12.81 7.62
N VAL A 28 4.40 12.09 7.96
CA VAL A 28 4.54 10.66 7.66
C VAL A 28 3.66 9.83 8.59
N GLU A 29 3.61 10.17 9.87
CA GLU A 29 2.80 9.50 10.87
C GLU A 29 1.29 9.60 10.56
N ASP A 30 0.81 10.79 10.22
CA ASP A 30 -0.59 11.04 9.84
C ASP A 30 -0.98 10.19 8.62
N PHE A 31 -0.13 10.16 7.59
CA PHE A 31 -0.35 9.33 6.40
C PHE A 31 -0.42 7.83 6.73
N LEU A 32 0.51 7.33 7.56
CA LEU A 32 0.53 5.92 7.93
C LEU A 32 -0.69 5.53 8.75
N ASN A 33 -1.15 6.40 9.65
CA ASN A 33 -2.35 6.17 10.45
C ASN A 33 -3.61 6.15 9.60
N GLU A 34 -3.77 7.09 8.66
CA GLU A 34 -4.89 7.12 7.73
C GLU A 34 -4.90 5.87 6.85
N ALA A 35 -3.75 5.50 6.29
CA ALA A 35 -3.66 4.32 5.45
C ALA A 35 -3.90 3.02 6.23
N ALA A 36 -3.42 2.91 7.48
CA ALA A 36 -3.72 1.78 8.35
C ALA A 36 -5.22 1.65 8.64
N ALA A 37 -5.92 2.78 8.82
CA ALA A 37 -7.38 2.78 9.00
C ALA A 37 -8.13 2.27 7.76
N GLU A 38 -7.57 2.46 6.56
CA GLU A 38 -8.06 1.93 5.28
C GLU A 38 -7.64 0.47 5.00
N GLY A 39 -6.89 -0.17 5.92
CA GLY A 39 -6.43 -1.54 5.78
C GLY A 39 -5.17 -1.71 4.93
N TRP A 40 -4.40 -0.63 4.73
CA TRP A 40 -3.07 -0.71 4.16
C TRP A 40 -2.03 -1.10 5.20
N GLU A 41 -1.03 -1.86 4.77
CA GLU A 41 0.11 -2.30 5.58
C GLU A 41 1.39 -1.68 5.01
N LEU A 42 2.30 -1.24 5.90
CA LEU A 42 3.61 -0.74 5.49
C LEU A 42 4.46 -1.88 4.90
N SER A 43 4.90 -1.71 3.65
CA SER A 43 5.74 -2.68 2.94
C SER A 43 7.21 -2.26 2.96
N GLN A 44 7.51 -1.00 2.62
CA GLN A 44 8.87 -0.50 2.53
C GLN A 44 8.97 1.01 2.80
N VAL A 45 10.10 1.45 3.34
CA VAL A 45 10.51 2.86 3.40
C VAL A 45 11.88 3.01 2.74
N ALA A 46 12.04 3.99 1.87
CA ALA A 46 13.29 4.30 1.20
C ALA A 46 13.63 5.80 1.30
N ALA A 47 14.83 6.12 1.76
CA ALA A 47 15.36 7.47 1.64
C ALA A 47 15.84 7.70 0.20
N MET A 48 15.42 8.80 -0.41
CA MET A 48 15.92 9.17 -1.74
C MET A 48 17.33 9.79 -1.63
N SER A 49 18.07 9.78 -2.73
CA SER A 49 19.51 10.08 -2.80
C SER A 49 19.97 11.40 -2.18
N ASN A 50 19.10 12.40 -2.07
CA ASN A 50 19.41 13.69 -1.46
C ASN A 50 19.07 13.76 0.04
N GLY A 51 18.61 12.67 0.66
CA GLY A 51 18.27 12.55 2.08
C GLY A 51 17.04 13.36 2.52
N SER A 52 16.59 14.31 1.71
CA SER A 52 15.49 15.22 2.03
C SER A 52 14.12 14.68 1.66
N LYS A 53 14.07 13.58 0.89
CA LYS A 53 12.81 12.91 0.51
C LYS A 53 12.77 11.49 1.03
N LEU A 54 11.61 11.11 1.57
CA LEU A 54 11.25 9.75 1.95
C LEU A 54 10.20 9.21 1.00
N MET A 55 10.36 7.97 0.57
CA MET A 55 9.35 7.21 -0.14
C MET A 55 8.82 6.13 0.79
N VAL A 56 7.50 6.05 0.91
CA VAL A 56 6.78 5.06 1.71
C VAL A 56 5.95 4.23 0.75
N ILE A 57 6.09 2.92 0.82
CA ILE A 57 5.36 1.95 0.00
C ILE A 57 4.46 1.16 0.93
N LEU A 58 3.17 1.21 0.67
CA LEU A 58 2.16 0.45 1.36
C LEU A 58 1.62 -0.65 0.44
N GLN A 59 1.11 -1.72 1.05
CA GLN A 59 0.48 -2.81 0.35
C GLN A 59 -0.80 -3.23 1.07
N ARG A 60 -1.79 -3.70 0.32
CA ARG A 60 -2.96 -4.38 0.90
C ARG A 60 -3.35 -5.58 0.05
N LYS A 61 -3.89 -6.62 0.69
CA LYS A 61 -4.46 -7.74 -0.04
C LYS A 61 -5.74 -7.28 -0.69
N LEU A 62 -5.86 -7.45 -2.01
CA LEU A 62 -7.17 -7.40 -2.63
C LEU A 62 -7.96 -8.57 -2.07
N ALA A 63 -9.05 -8.26 -1.36
CA ALA A 63 -10.10 -9.24 -1.14
C ALA A 63 -10.48 -9.71 -2.54
N GLN A 64 -10.10 -10.95 -2.89
CA GLN A 64 -10.52 -11.56 -4.12
C GLN A 64 -12.03 -11.51 -4.07
N HIS A 65 -12.65 -10.63 -4.86
CA HIS A 65 -14.07 -10.68 -5.05
C HIS A 65 -14.29 -12.09 -5.55
N THR A 66 -14.78 -12.96 -4.65
CA THR A 66 -15.11 -14.33 -4.95
C THR A 66 -15.88 -14.21 -6.25
N ARG A 67 -15.29 -14.68 -7.35
CA ARG A 67 -16.04 -14.91 -8.57
C ARG A 67 -16.99 -16.00 -8.11
N LYS A 68 -18.12 -15.59 -7.53
CA LYS A 68 -19.25 -16.46 -7.26
C LYS A 68 -19.51 -17.00 -8.65
N ARG A 69 -18.99 -18.20 -8.93
CA ARG A 69 -19.47 -19.00 -10.03
C ARG A 69 -20.93 -19.10 -9.69
N HIS A 70 -21.74 -18.32 -10.40
CA HIS A 70 -23.18 -18.41 -10.33
C HIS A 70 -23.46 -19.82 -10.87
N SER A 71 -23.47 -20.78 -9.95
CA SER A 71 -23.98 -22.12 -10.18
C SER A 71 -25.47 -21.95 -10.11
N THR A 72 -26.06 -21.65 -11.25
CA THR A 72 -27.49 -21.78 -11.56
C THR A 72 -27.56 -21.50 -13.07
N TRP A 73 -27.82 -22.45 -13.97
CA TRP A 73 -28.96 -23.39 -14.13
C TRP A 73 -29.56 -23.07 -15.54
N PRO A 74 -30.30 -23.92 -16.26
CA PRO A 74 -30.41 -25.39 -16.33
C PRO A 74 -29.61 -26.01 -17.49
#